data_AF-A0A348XGY6-F1
#
_entry.id   AF-A0A348XGY6-F1
#
_cell.length_a   1.000
_cell.length_b   1.000
_cell.length_c   1.000
_cell.angle_alpha   90.00
_cell.angle_beta   90.00
_cell.angle_gamma   90.00
#
_symmetry.space_group_name_H-M   'P 1'
#
loop_
_entity.id
_entity.type
_entity.pdbx_description
1 polymer ?
#
loop_
_entity_poly.entity_id
_entity_poly.type
_entity_poly.pdbx_seq_one_letter_code
_entity_poly.pdbx_strand_id
1 'polypeptide(L)'
;MGDSNRDFSSEIEMVRRNGTIFPALAFVEPMHDDHRKQIGALGVVSDITTRKPLEDEARRLHDRIQQLQKLESLSALAGRIAHEFQNVLVGILGSVEIALSDLNRVSPIYSSVEEIKAASLRA
;
A
#
# COMPACT_ATOMS: atom_id res chain seq x y z
N MET A 1 8.11 28.46 28.49
CA MET A 1 6.77 28.95 28.12
C MET A 1 6.16 27.85 27.26
N GLY A 2 5.50 26.88 27.90
CA GLY A 2 5.19 25.58 27.27
C GLY A 2 3.74 25.47 26.86
N ASP A 3 3.52 25.42 25.55
CA ASP A 3 2.29 24.94 24.92
C ASP A 3 1.92 23.56 25.48
N SER A 4 0.75 23.47 26.12
CA SER A 4 0.13 22.18 26.44
C SER A 4 -1.35 22.36 26.77
N ASN A 5 -2.07 23.02 25.86
CA ASN A 5 -3.50 22.79 25.73
C ASN A 5 -3.70 21.38 25.12
N ARG A 6 -3.56 20.35 25.97
CA ARG A 6 -3.91 18.98 25.56
C ARG A 6 -5.43 18.91 25.55
N ASP A 7 -6.00 18.88 24.34
CA ASP A 7 -7.38 18.50 24.12
C ASP A 7 -7.67 17.19 24.88
N PHE A 8 -8.34 17.27 26.03
CA PHE A 8 -8.85 16.09 26.76
C PHE A 8 -10.09 15.56 26.06
N SER A 9 -9.95 15.29 24.77
CA SER A 9 -10.95 14.58 23.99
C SER A 9 -10.62 13.09 23.98
N SER A 10 -11.59 12.26 24.33
CA SER A 10 -11.46 10.81 24.29
C SER A 10 -12.68 10.21 23.61
N GLU A 11 -12.44 9.29 22.69
CA GLU A 11 -13.50 8.40 22.23
C GLU A 11 -13.82 7.42 23.36
N ILE A 12 -15.10 7.30 23.68
CA ILE A 12 -15.63 6.39 24.68
C ILE A 12 -16.88 5.70 24.14
N GLU A 13 -17.15 4.50 24.63
CA GLU A 13 -18.45 3.86 24.39
C GLU A 13 -19.43 4.31 25.46
N MET A 14 -20.57 4.83 25.03
CA MET A 14 -21.64 5.28 25.91
C MET A 14 -22.91 4.48 25.68
N VAL A 15 -23.71 4.34 26.73
CA VAL A 15 -25.00 3.61 26.67
C VAL A 15 -26.13 4.64 26.67
N ARG A 16 -26.97 4.61 25.63
CA ARG A 16 -28.19 5.42 25.58
C ARG A 16 -29.21 4.91 26.61
N ARG A 17 -30.21 5.73 26.96
CA ARG A 17 -31.29 5.32 27.88
C ARG A 17 -32.01 4.03 27.45
N ASN A 18 -32.09 3.77 26.14
CA ASN A 18 -32.71 2.56 25.59
C ASN A 18 -31.79 1.32 25.61
N GLY A 19 -30.58 1.39 26.19
CA GLY A 19 -29.61 0.30 26.28
C GLY A 19 -28.69 0.15 25.06
N THR A 20 -28.88 0.92 23.99
CA THR A 20 -27.99 0.87 22.81
C THR A 20 -26.63 1.50 23.10
N ILE A 21 -25.56 0.83 22.70
CA ILE A 21 -24.19 1.36 22.79
C ILE A 21 -23.91 2.25 21.58
N PHE A 22 -23.19 3.34 21.80
CA PHE A 22 -22.69 4.19 20.73
C PHE A 22 -21.31 4.75 21.03
N PRO A 23 -20.50 4.96 19.97
CA PRO A 23 -19.27 5.71 20.12
C PRO A 23 -19.60 7.18 20.35
N ALA A 24 -19.01 7.76 21.38
CA ALA A 24 -19.11 9.18 21.68
C ALA A 24 -17.72 9.78 21.79
N LEU A 25 -17.57 10.99 21.26
CA LEU A 25 -16.41 11.82 21.54
C LEU A 25 -16.76 12.69 22.76
N ALA A 26 -16.08 12.43 23.88
CA ALA A 26 -16.27 13.15 25.11
C ALA A 26 -15.10 14.12 25.34
N PHE A 27 -15.45 15.34 25.74
CA PHE A 27 -14.53 16.39 26.14
C PHE A 27 -14.92 16.87 27.53
N VAL A 28 -13.95 17.03 28.42
CA VAL A 28 -14.20 17.53 29.78
C VAL A 28 -13.16 18.57 30.13
N GLU A 29 -13.62 19.77 30.44
CA GLU A 29 -12.77 20.86 30.93
C GLU A 29 -13.12 21.23 32.38
N PRO A 30 -12.12 21.30 33.29
CA PRO A 30 -12.35 21.78 34.64
C PRO A 30 -12.63 23.29 34.65
N MET A 31 -13.69 23.69 35.35
CA MET A 31 -14.03 25.09 35.57
C MET A 31 -13.39 25.57 36.87
N HIS A 32 -12.77 26.75 36.83
CA HIS A 32 -12.08 27.37 37.97
C HIS A 32 -12.69 28.73 38.30
N ASP A 33 -12.63 29.12 39.58
CA ASP A 33 -12.89 30.49 40.01
C ASP A 33 -11.67 31.42 39.81
N ASP A 34 -11.84 32.71 40.11
CA ASP A 34 -10.79 33.73 40.00
C ASP A 34 -9.55 33.43 40.87
N HIS A 35 -9.67 32.54 41.86
CA HIS A 35 -8.60 32.09 42.73
C HIS A 35 -7.98 30.75 42.29
N ARG A 36 -8.27 30.29 41.06
CA ARG A 36 -7.84 29.00 40.48
C ARG A 36 -8.32 27.78 41.26
N LYS A 37 -9.33 27.91 42.11
CA LYS A 37 -9.95 26.76 42.75
C LYS A 37 -10.93 26.13 41.78
N GLN A 38 -10.85 24.81 41.60
CA GLN A 38 -11.80 24.09 40.75
C GLN A 38 -13.20 24.15 41.38
N ILE A 39 -14.17 24.67 40.63
CA ILE A 39 -15.57 24.84 41.04
C ILE A 39 -16.53 23.93 40.27
N GLY A 40 -16.06 23.27 39.21
CA GLY A 40 -16.87 22.34 38.42
C GLY A 40 -16.12 21.75 37.22
N ALA A 41 -16.88 21.19 36.29
CA ALA A 41 -16.38 20.73 35.00
C ALA A 41 -17.48 20.91 33.93
N LEU A 42 -17.07 21.36 32.73
CA LEU A 42 -17.91 21.39 31.54
C LEU A 42 -17.62 20.14 30.72
N GLY A 43 -18.63 19.27 30.59
CA GLY A 43 -18.57 18.09 29.73
C GLY A 43 -19.34 18.32 28.42
N VAL A 44 -18.70 18.07 27.29
CA VAL A 44 -19.35 18.02 25.97
C VAL A 44 -19.24 16.59 25.45
N VAL A 45 -20.37 16.01 25.03
CA VAL A 45 -20.44 14.66 24.46
C VAL A 45 -21.07 14.76 23.09
N SER A 46 -20.33 14.34 22.06
CA SER A 46 -20.83 14.24 20.69
C SER A 46 -21.02 12.78 20.31
N ASP A 47 -22.22 12.40 19.90
CA ASP A 47 -22.49 11.10 19.28
C ASP A 47 -21.85 11.05 17.89
N ILE A 48 -20.94 10.10 17.67
CA ILE A 48 -20.20 9.97 16.40
C ILE A 48 -20.63 8.73 15.60
N THR A 49 -21.79 8.16 15.90
CA THR A 49 -22.34 6.94 15.24
C THR A 49 -22.36 7.07 13.71
N THR A 50 -22.71 8.24 13.18
CA THR A 50 -22.82 8.45 11.72
C THR A 50 -21.48 8.76 11.05
N ARG A 51 -20.51 9.28 11.81
CA ARG A 51 -19.23 9.75 11.29
C ARG A 51 -18.20 8.63 11.21
N LYS A 52 -18.12 7.79 12.24
CA LYS A 52 -17.11 6.73 12.37
C LYS A 52 -17.13 5.70 11.21
N PRO A 53 -18.29 5.20 10.75
CA PRO A 53 -18.32 4.24 9.64
C PRO A 53 -17.77 4.82 8.33
N LEU A 54 -18.08 6.09 8.02
CA LEU A 54 -17.61 6.76 6.81
C LEU A 54 -16.09 7.02 6.86
N GLU A 55 -15.56 7.41 8.02
CA GLU A 55 -14.12 7.59 8.23
C GLU A 55 -13.37 6.25 8.14
N ASP A 56 -13.91 5.20 8.72
CA ASP A 56 -13.34 3.85 8.64
C ASP A 56 -13.36 3.31 7.22
N GLU A 57 -14.46 3.52 6.47
CA GLU A 57 -14.57 3.12 5.07
C GLU A 57 -13.59 3.91 4.19
N ALA A 58 -13.50 5.23 4.37
CA ALA A 58 -12.55 6.07 3.66
C ALA A 58 -11.10 5.64 3.92
N ARG A 59 -10.76 5.32 5.18
CA ARG A 59 -9.42 4.80 5.53
C ARG A 59 -9.14 3.47 4.84
N ARG A 60 -10.09 2.52 4.88
CA ARG A 60 -9.95 1.21 4.21
C ARG A 60 -9.76 1.36 2.69
N LEU A 61 -10.51 2.25 2.05
CA LEU A 61 -10.38 2.54 0.63
C LEU A 61 -9.03 3.19 0.31
N HIS A 62 -8.58 4.11 1.15
CA HIS A 62 -7.26 4.74 1.00
C HIS A 62 -6.14 3.71 1.08
N ASP A 63 -6.16 2.84 2.09
CA ASP A 63 -5.18 1.76 2.25
C ASP A 63 -5.21 0.82 1.02
N ARG A 64 -6.40 0.54 0.49
CA ARG A 64 -6.55 -0.29 -0.71
C ARG A 64 -5.96 0.37 -1.96
N ILE A 65 -6.17 1.68 -2.13
CA ILE A 65 -5.58 2.45 -3.23
C ILE A 65 -4.06 2.42 -3.15
N GLN A 66 -3.49 2.66 -1.97
CA GLN A 66 -2.03 2.60 -1.77
C GLN A 66 -1.46 1.21 -2.12
N GLN A 67 -2.15 0.13 -1.74
CA GLN A 67 -1.75 -1.22 -2.14
C GLN A 67 -1.78 -1.43 -3.66
N LEU A 68 -2.84 -0.95 -4.34
CA LEU A 68 -2.95 -1.07 -5.79
C LEU A 68 -1.87 -0.28 -6.52
N GLN A 69 -1.55 0.94 -6.07
CA GLN A 69 -0.46 1.74 -6.64
C GLN A 69 0.90 1.04 -6.51
N LYS A 70 1.15 0.38 -5.38
CA LYS A 70 2.36 -0.43 -5.20
C LYS A 70 2.42 -1.59 -6.19
N LEU A 71 1.29 -2.28 -6.40
CA LEU A 71 1.19 -3.37 -7.37
C LEU A 71 1.35 -2.90 -8.82
N GLU A 72 0.80 -1.74 -9.15
CA GLU A 72 0.95 -1.12 -10.48
C GLU A 72 2.41 -0.79 -10.76
N SER A 73 3.12 -0.18 -9.80
CA SER A 73 4.55 0.09 -9.90
C SER A 73 5.38 -1.18 -10.10
N LEU A 74 5.08 -2.24 -9.33
CA LEU A 74 5.74 -3.55 -9.48
C LEU A 74 5.45 -4.18 -10.85
N SER A 75 4.21 -4.07 -11.33
CA SER A 75 3.82 -4.60 -12.64
C SER A 75 4.52 -3.86 -13.78
N ALA A 76 4.61 -2.53 -13.69
CA ALA A 76 5.35 -1.72 -14.65
C ALA A 76 6.85 -2.04 -14.67
N LEU A 77 7.44 -2.25 -13.49
CA LEU A 77 8.84 -2.67 -13.37
C LEU A 77 9.06 -4.08 -13.95
N ALA A 78 8.19 -5.03 -13.63
CA ALA A 78 8.24 -6.40 -14.17
C ALA A 78 8.10 -6.40 -15.70
N GLY A 79 7.18 -5.60 -16.26
CA GLY A 79 7.03 -5.45 -17.70
C GLY A 79 8.29 -4.87 -18.37
N ARG A 80 8.93 -3.88 -17.75
CA ARG A 80 10.20 -3.33 -18.23
C ARG A 80 11.33 -4.36 -18.20
N ILE A 81 11.47 -5.11 -17.10
CA ILE A 81 12.47 -6.18 -16.96
C ILE A 81 12.23 -7.28 -18.00
N ALA A 82 10.97 -7.70 -18.19
CA ALA A 82 10.61 -8.70 -19.18
C ALA A 82 10.97 -8.23 -20.61
N HIS A 83 10.68 -6.97 -20.92
CA HIS A 83 11.06 -6.39 -22.21
C HIS A 83 12.58 -6.32 -22.41
N GLU A 84 13.36 -5.91 -21.41
CA GLU A 84 14.82 -5.90 -21.47
C GLU A 84 15.41 -7.31 -21.65
N PHE A 85 14.84 -8.30 -20.98
CA PHE A 85 15.22 -9.70 -21.15
C PHE A 85 14.93 -10.21 -22.57
N GLN A 86 13.74 -9.88 -23.09
CA GLN A 86 13.35 -10.23 -24.45
C GLN A 86 14.28 -9.58 -25.49
N ASN A 87 14.69 -8.33 -25.28
CA ASN A 87 15.64 -7.65 -26.16
C ASN A 87 16.97 -8.41 -26.26
N VAL A 88 17.51 -8.85 -25.12
CA VAL A 88 18.77 -9.61 -25.08
C VAL A 88 18.61 -10.99 -25.73
N LEU A 89 17.52 -11.70 -25.43
CA LEU A 89 17.22 -13.00 -26.04
C LEU A 89 17.11 -12.93 -27.56
N VAL A 90 16.44 -11.91 -28.10
CA VAL A 90 16.33 -11.70 -29.55
C VAL A 90 17.72 -11.49 -30.18
N GLY A 91 18.60 -10.72 -29.53
CA GLY A 91 19.97 -10.53 -29.99
C GLY A 91 20.82 -11.81 -29.98
N ILE A 92 20.69 -12.61 -28.91
CA ILE A 92 21.34 -13.93 -28.82
C ILE A 92 20.82 -14.84 -29.94
N LEU A 93 19.50 -14.91 -30.13
CA LEU A 93 18.88 -15.76 -31.15
C LEU A 93 19.34 -15.39 -32.56
N GLY A 94 19.37 -14.09 -32.89
CA GLY A 94 19.87 -13.63 -34.19
C GLY A 94 21.34 -13.99 -34.43
N SER A 95 22.19 -13.87 -33.40
CA SER A 95 23.60 -14.25 -33.48
C SER A 95 23.78 -15.76 -33.70
N VAL A 96 22.97 -16.56 -33.02
CA VAL A 96 22.94 -18.03 -33.16
C VAL A 96 22.45 -18.44 -34.56
N GLU A 97 21.45 -17.77 -35.12
CA GLU A 97 20.95 -18.04 -36.46
C GLU A 97 21.99 -17.74 -37.56
N ILE A 98 22.74 -16.65 -37.41
CA ILE A 98 23.86 -16.33 -38.31
C ILE A 98 24.94 -17.41 -38.18
N ALA A 99 25.35 -17.74 -36.95
CA ALA A 99 26.37 -18.77 -36.71
C ALA A 99 25.98 -20.14 -37.32
N LEU A 100 24.73 -20.57 -37.17
CA LEU A 100 24.23 -21.81 -37.77
C LEU A 100 24.19 -21.77 -39.31
N SER A 101 24.00 -20.58 -39.90
CA SER A 101 24.00 -20.40 -41.35
C SER A 101 25.41 -20.52 -41.95
N ASP A 102 26.43 -20.09 -41.20
CA ASP A 102 27.84 -20.15 -41.61
C ASP A 102 28.52 -21.49 -41.27
N LEU A 103 28.00 -22.23 -40.28
CA LEU A 103 28.54 -23.50 -39.82
C LEU A 103 28.17 -24.68 -40.75
N ASN A 104 29.15 -25.49 -41.11
CA ASN A 104 28.89 -26.81 -41.70
C ASN A 104 28.26 -27.73 -40.65
N ARG A 105 27.22 -28.49 -41.02
CA ARG A 105 26.49 -29.43 -40.14
C ARG A 105 27.37 -30.54 -39.54
N VAL A 106 28.54 -30.80 -40.12
CA VAL A 106 29.52 -31.78 -39.60
C VAL A 106 30.44 -31.16 -38.53
N SER A 107 30.37 -29.84 -38.32
CA SER A 107 31.17 -29.14 -37.33
C SER A 107 30.87 -29.65 -35.92
N PRO A 108 31.89 -29.94 -35.09
CA PRO A 108 31.70 -30.41 -33.71
C PRO A 108 30.83 -29.49 -32.83
N ILE A 109 30.78 -28.19 -33.15
CA ILE A 109 30.03 -27.19 -32.37
C ILE A 109 28.60 -26.96 -32.87
N TYR A 110 28.21 -27.54 -34.02
CA TYR A 110 26.87 -27.34 -34.61
C TYR A 110 25.76 -27.73 -33.63
N SER A 111 25.91 -28.89 -32.99
CA SER A 111 24.99 -29.40 -31.96
C SER A 111 24.84 -28.41 -30.78
N SER A 112 25.95 -27.87 -30.28
CA SER A 112 25.90 -26.95 -29.13
C SER A 112 25.20 -25.63 -29.48
N VAL A 113 25.44 -25.11 -30.69
CA VAL A 113 24.77 -23.87 -31.15
C VAL A 113 23.28 -24.10 -31.38
N GLU A 114 22.89 -25.26 -31.90
CA GLU A 114 21.47 -25.64 -32.05
C GLU A 114 20.78 -25.79 -30.68
N GLU A 115 21.49 -26.33 -29.69
CA GLU A 115 20.99 -26.48 -28.32
C GLU A 115 20.79 -25.12 -27.63
N ILE A 116 21.71 -24.16 -27.86
CA ILE A 116 21.55 -22.76 -27.42
C ILE A 116 20.31 -22.13 -28.07
N LYS A 117 20.09 -22.35 -29.38
CA LYS A 117 18.87 -21.88 -30.08
C LYS A 117 17.62 -22.41 -29.40
N ALA A 118 17.59 -23.73 -29.18
CA ALA A 118 16.44 -24.41 -28.58
C ALA A 118 16.20 -23.97 -27.13
N ALA A 119 17.26 -23.68 -26.36
CA ALA A 119 17.15 -23.16 -25.01
C ALA A 119 16.58 -21.73 -24.99
N SER A 120 17.06 -20.85 -25.87
CA SER A 120 16.61 -19.46 -25.97
C SER A 120 15.15 -19.32 -26.41
N LEU A 121 14.61 -20.26 -27.20
CA LEU A 121 13.20 -20.29 -27.61
C LEU A 121 12.24 -20.82 -26.53
N ARG A 122 12.76 -21.47 -25.49
CA ARG A 122 11.97 -21.99 -24.36
C ARG A 122 11.94 -21.04 -23.16
N ALA A 123 12.81 -20.03 -23.14
CA ALA A 123 12.86 -18.99 -22.11
C ALA A 123 11.75 -17.95 -22.34
#